data_AF-A0A9X6YM96-F1
#
_entry.id   AF-A0A9X6YM96-F1
#
_cell.length_a   1.000
_cell.length_b   1.000
_cell.length_c   1.000
_cell.angle_alpha   90.00
_cell.angle_beta   90.00
_cell.angle_gamma   90.00
#
_symmetry.space_group_name_H-M   'P 1'
#
loop_
_entity.id
_entity.type
_entity.pdbx_description
1 polymer ?
#
loop_
_entity_poly.entity_id
_entity_poly.type
_entity_poly.pdbx_seq_one_letter_code
_entity_poly.pdbx_strand_id
1 'polypeptide(L)'
;MKYFSSSIAGKKLVDFQQQDYSVEKFGDRLEVINEVIGDGEGNVHEFFSTYFGEYYDVSPTQQGWMAEQDAVCRTLEMLGTYLLNAKDIDTNRKVEYRFWKSEREFKQYKESENVVASAFETGEGNSEVEVFDMFYSNEDKNQKIVKGMSILSKDIREIVEIGRLQDLVEKAGDDSFVKMIENRIDASLPIIMDEEARARLLKIRKNVKGYVTRWIREAKDNQIAIKKAIKRPIEFKNLLKDEGVANKLDAIDFSDIVNNKELLRMLNREDMMDEDGLGLIIYDYNRMLDRMVLTVREQSIVDSFRQGYAQEELEELLGIKKNTVSETITRIAKKSAEFYVKELYKIAIKNK
;
A
#
# COMPACT_ATOMS: atom_id res chain seq x y z
N MET A 1 18.97 24.27 -5.78
CA MET A 1 19.92 23.77 -4.77
C MET A 1 21.03 24.80 -4.66
N LYS A 2 21.23 25.37 -3.47
CA LYS A 2 22.27 26.36 -3.20
C LYS A 2 23.59 25.61 -2.98
N TYR A 3 24.50 25.74 -3.95
CA TYR A 3 25.83 25.15 -3.86
C TYR A 3 26.81 26.16 -3.27
N PHE A 4 27.59 25.72 -2.28
CA PHE A 4 28.72 26.48 -1.79
C PHE A 4 30.00 25.98 -2.47
N SER A 5 30.57 26.78 -3.36
CA SER A 5 31.73 26.42 -4.19
C SER A 5 33.07 26.96 -3.66
N SER A 6 33.02 27.83 -2.65
CA SER A 6 34.20 28.45 -2.04
C SER A 6 34.89 27.51 -1.04
N SER A 7 36.17 27.76 -0.77
CA SER A 7 36.92 27.10 0.30
C SER A 7 36.95 27.99 1.54
N ILE A 8 36.66 27.42 2.71
CA ILE A 8 36.84 28.08 4.01
C ILE A 8 37.91 27.31 4.76
N ALA A 9 38.89 28.01 5.34
CA ALA A 9 40.01 27.41 6.08
C ALA A 9 40.71 26.28 5.31
N GLY A 10 40.88 26.45 3.99
CA GLY A 10 41.57 25.49 3.12
C GLY A 10 40.78 24.23 2.73
N LYS A 11 39.59 24.00 3.29
CA LYS A 11 38.71 22.88 2.93
C LYS A 11 37.54 23.34 2.05
N LYS A 12 37.08 22.44 1.17
CA LYS A 12 35.87 22.56 0.36
C LYS A 12 34.80 21.62 0.90
N LEU A 13 33.55 21.84 0.50
CA LEU A 13 32.43 20.98 0.90
C LEU A 13 32.65 19.49 0.56
N VAL A 14 33.30 19.19 -0.56
CA VAL A 14 33.61 17.82 -1.02
C VAL A 14 34.53 17.08 -0.04
N ASP A 15 35.38 17.80 0.70
CA ASP A 15 36.29 17.20 1.66
C ASP A 15 35.55 16.63 2.88
N PHE A 16 34.30 17.08 3.12
CA PHE A 16 33.43 16.58 4.19
C PHE A 16 32.46 15.48 3.74
N GLN A 17 32.51 15.06 2.47
CA GLN A 17 31.60 14.06 1.90
C GLN A 17 32.20 12.64 1.85
N GLN A 18 33.38 12.45 2.41
CA GLN A 18 34.05 11.14 2.43
C GLN A 18 33.44 10.27 3.52
N GLN A 19 32.77 9.17 3.13
CA GLN A 19 32.18 8.18 4.03
C GLN A 19 32.78 6.80 3.77
N ASP A 20 33.16 6.10 4.85
CA ASP A 20 33.62 4.71 4.75
C ASP A 20 32.47 3.75 5.13
N TYR A 21 31.76 3.24 4.13
CA TYR A 21 30.66 2.29 4.35
C TYR A 21 31.11 0.89 4.80
N SER A 22 32.41 0.62 4.88
CA SER A 22 32.92 -0.64 5.45
C SER A 22 32.82 -0.69 6.98
N VAL A 23 32.69 0.47 7.63
CA VAL A 23 32.53 0.57 9.08
C VAL A 23 31.09 0.27 9.48
N GLU A 24 30.89 -0.76 10.30
CA GLU A 24 29.55 -1.25 10.65
C GLU A 24 29.03 -0.74 12.00
N LYS A 25 29.93 -0.33 12.91
CA LYS A 25 29.59 0.08 14.28
C LYS A 25 29.46 1.60 14.46
N PHE A 26 28.56 2.04 15.31
CA PHE A 26 28.28 3.44 15.59
C PHE A 26 29.49 4.18 16.17
N GLY A 27 30.16 3.58 17.16
CA GLY A 27 31.35 4.17 17.79
C GLY A 27 32.45 4.47 16.77
N ASP A 28 32.74 3.49 15.92
CA ASP A 28 33.75 3.60 14.86
C ASP A 28 33.33 4.64 13.81
N ARG A 29 32.03 4.74 13.45
CA ARG A 29 31.53 5.79 12.54
C ARG A 29 31.62 7.19 13.15
N LEU A 30 31.43 7.31 14.46
CA LEU A 30 31.53 8.57 15.18
C LEU A 30 32.97 9.10 15.16
N GLU A 31 33.96 8.21 15.30
CA GLU A 31 35.38 8.56 15.16
C GLU A 31 35.68 9.11 13.75
N VAL A 32 35.23 8.41 12.70
CA VAL A 32 35.40 8.86 11.30
C VAL A 32 34.78 10.24 11.08
N ILE A 33 33.58 10.50 11.61
CA ILE A 33 32.94 11.82 11.46
C ILE A 33 33.68 12.90 12.24
N ASN A 34 34.17 12.59 13.44
CA ASN A 34 34.95 13.53 14.24
C ASN A 34 36.29 13.86 13.55
N GLU A 35 36.89 12.93 12.81
CA GLU A 35 38.07 13.21 11.99
C GLU A 35 37.75 14.11 10.78
N VAL A 36 36.57 13.91 10.16
CA VAL A 36 36.15 14.67 8.98
C VAL A 36 35.72 16.10 9.35
N ILE A 37 34.87 16.23 10.36
CA ILE A 37 34.27 17.50 10.81
C ILE A 37 35.16 18.23 11.81
N GLY A 38 36.07 17.55 12.49
CA GLY A 38 36.95 18.15 13.51
C GLY A 38 38.11 18.97 12.93
N ASP A 39 38.64 19.87 13.75
CA ASP A 39 39.89 20.60 13.51
C ASP A 39 41.15 19.90 14.07
N GLY A 40 40.98 18.74 14.73
CA GLY A 40 42.04 18.00 15.40
C GLY A 40 42.26 18.36 16.87
N GLU A 41 41.64 19.44 17.37
CA GLU A 41 41.66 19.86 18.78
C GLU A 41 40.37 19.50 19.53
N GLY A 42 39.46 18.78 18.86
CA GLY A 42 38.16 18.37 19.40
C GLY A 42 37.04 19.38 19.17
N ASN A 43 37.27 20.44 18.38
CA ASN A 43 36.24 21.39 17.99
C ASN A 43 35.78 21.16 16.54
N VAL A 44 34.61 21.70 16.22
CA VAL A 44 34.08 21.69 14.85
C VAL A 44 34.95 22.58 13.95
N HIS A 45 35.32 22.07 12.79
CA HIS A 45 36.16 22.76 11.81
C HIS A 45 35.58 24.14 11.46
N GLU A 46 36.48 25.12 11.32
CA GLU A 46 36.17 26.54 11.06
C GLU A 46 35.28 26.77 9.82
N PHE A 47 35.28 25.79 8.91
CA PHE A 47 34.39 25.76 7.75
C PHE A 47 32.92 25.91 8.15
N PHE A 48 32.45 25.12 9.13
CA PHE A 48 31.03 25.12 9.51
C PHE A 48 30.67 26.37 10.32
N SER A 49 31.51 26.77 11.27
CA SER A 49 31.27 27.96 12.09
C SER A 49 31.19 29.24 11.23
N THR A 50 32.12 29.39 10.28
CA THR A 50 32.11 30.52 9.34
C THR A 50 30.94 30.43 8.36
N TYR A 51 30.63 29.23 7.85
CA TYR A 51 29.49 29.04 6.95
C TYR A 51 28.17 29.46 7.60
N PHE A 52 27.90 28.96 8.82
CA PHE A 52 26.66 29.27 9.53
C PHE A 52 26.62 30.69 10.11
N GLY A 53 27.79 31.30 10.38
CA GLY A 53 27.87 32.68 10.85
C GLY A 53 27.72 33.72 9.75
N GLU A 54 28.25 33.47 8.55
CA GLU A 54 28.38 34.51 7.51
C GLU A 54 27.57 34.23 6.23
N TYR A 55 27.26 32.97 5.92
CA TYR A 55 26.71 32.57 4.62
C TYR A 55 25.35 31.86 4.69
N TYR A 56 24.96 31.41 5.87
CA TYR A 56 23.68 30.77 6.11
C TYR A 56 22.64 31.78 6.60
N ASP A 57 21.47 31.77 5.96
CA ASP A 57 20.34 32.59 6.38
C ASP A 57 19.37 31.72 7.18
N VAL A 58 19.30 31.98 8.49
CA VAL A 58 18.45 31.24 9.45
C VAL A 58 16.97 31.59 9.28
N SER A 59 16.64 32.70 8.62
CA SER A 59 15.27 33.17 8.44
C SER A 59 15.02 33.54 6.98
N PRO A 60 15.03 32.54 6.08
CA PRO A 60 14.84 32.80 4.65
C PRO A 60 13.47 33.44 4.42
N THR A 61 13.46 34.51 3.62
CA THR A 61 12.22 35.13 3.13
C THR A 61 11.53 34.24 2.09
N GLN A 62 10.38 34.64 1.53
CA GLN A 62 9.64 33.87 0.49
C GLN A 62 10.49 33.49 -0.75
N GLN A 63 11.64 34.14 -0.98
CA GLN A 63 12.57 33.83 -2.07
C GLN A 63 13.88 33.18 -1.60
N GLY A 64 14.02 32.92 -0.29
CA GLY A 64 15.20 32.32 0.31
C GLY A 64 15.26 30.81 0.10
N TRP A 65 16.46 30.24 0.28
CA TRP A 65 16.67 28.80 0.20
C TRP A 65 16.39 28.17 1.56
N MET A 66 15.56 27.11 1.59
CA MET A 66 15.34 26.30 2.79
C MET A 66 16.56 25.43 3.08
N ALA A 67 16.72 24.98 4.32
CA ALA A 67 17.81 24.10 4.75
C ALA A 67 17.92 22.83 3.87
N GLU A 68 16.79 22.23 3.50
CA GLU A 68 16.71 21.05 2.62
C GLU A 68 17.25 21.30 1.21
N GLN A 69 17.42 22.56 0.81
CA GLN A 69 17.90 22.97 -0.50
C GLN A 69 19.33 23.51 -0.46
N ASP A 70 19.96 23.54 0.72
CA ASP A 70 21.33 23.98 0.98
C ASP A 70 22.29 22.77 1.00
N ALA A 71 23.35 22.82 0.19
CA ALA A 71 24.29 21.72 0.05
C ALA A 71 25.09 21.43 1.34
N VAL A 72 25.35 22.44 2.18
CA VAL A 72 26.08 22.26 3.44
C VAL A 72 25.18 21.56 4.46
N CYS A 73 23.92 21.98 4.57
CA CYS A 73 22.93 21.32 5.43
C CYS A 73 22.70 19.87 5.01
N ARG A 74 22.57 19.60 3.70
CA ARG A 74 22.46 18.22 3.18
C ARG A 74 23.70 17.37 3.48
N THR A 75 24.89 17.96 3.47
CA THR A 75 26.11 17.22 3.79
C THR A 75 26.12 16.82 5.27
N LEU A 76 25.66 17.69 6.17
CA LEU A 76 25.47 17.33 7.59
C LEU A 76 24.37 16.28 7.80
N GLU A 77 23.25 16.41 7.08
CA GLU A 77 22.16 15.42 7.10
C GLU A 77 22.66 14.04 6.61
N MET A 78 23.48 14.02 5.56
CA MET A 78 24.11 12.81 5.03
C MET A 78 25.06 12.16 6.05
N LEU A 79 25.84 12.95 6.80
CA LEU A 79 26.72 12.45 7.87
C LEU A 79 25.91 11.93 9.07
N GLY A 80 24.83 12.62 9.44
CA GLY A 80 23.89 12.14 10.46
C GLY A 80 23.20 10.83 10.05
N THR A 81 22.79 10.71 8.78
CA THR A 81 22.22 9.48 8.22
C THR A 81 23.24 8.33 8.24
N TYR A 82 24.51 8.61 7.94
CA TYR A 82 25.58 7.62 8.02
C TYR A 82 25.80 7.13 9.47
N LEU A 83 25.72 8.00 10.48
CA LEU A 83 25.73 7.55 11.88
C LEU A 83 24.53 6.66 12.21
N LEU A 84 23.33 7.13 11.91
CA LEU A 84 22.09 6.47 12.31
C LEU A 84 21.87 5.11 11.64
N ASN A 85 22.49 4.87 10.49
CA ASN A 85 22.43 3.58 9.79
C ASN A 85 23.50 2.57 10.23
N ALA A 86 24.09 2.72 11.42
CA ALA A 86 25.05 1.74 11.93
C ALA A 86 24.32 0.44 12.33
N LYS A 87 24.93 -0.72 12.08
CA LYS A 87 24.27 -2.03 12.24
C LYS A 87 24.10 -2.44 13.71
N ASP A 88 24.88 -1.84 14.60
CA ASP A 88 24.84 -2.02 16.04
C ASP A 88 23.89 -1.06 16.75
N ILE A 89 23.35 -0.07 16.04
CA ILE A 89 22.16 0.63 16.49
C ILE A 89 21.01 -0.33 16.28
N ASP A 90 20.62 -1.01 17.36
CA ASP A 90 19.28 -1.59 17.45
C ASP A 90 18.33 -0.41 17.25
N THR A 91 17.72 -0.32 16.06
CA THR A 91 16.57 0.55 15.87
C THR A 91 15.52 0.07 16.87
N ASN A 92 15.49 0.70 18.04
CA ASN A 92 14.51 0.45 19.09
C ASN A 92 13.07 0.76 18.60
N ARG A 93 12.88 1.16 17.34
CA ARG A 93 11.61 1.08 16.63
C ARG A 93 11.28 -0.38 16.33
N LYS A 94 10.72 -1.07 17.32
CA LYS A 94 9.99 -2.32 17.04
C LYS A 94 8.74 -1.92 16.27
N VAL A 95 8.69 -2.21 14.97
CA VAL A 95 7.50 -1.93 14.17
C VAL A 95 6.62 -3.18 14.19
N GLU A 96 5.42 -3.08 14.76
CA GLU A 96 4.43 -4.16 14.72
C GLU A 96 3.35 -3.85 13.68
N TYR A 97 3.17 -4.75 12.70
CA TYR A 97 2.07 -4.66 11.75
C TYR A 97 0.90 -5.53 12.20
N ARG A 98 -0.29 -4.93 12.33
CA ARG A 98 -1.54 -5.63 12.67
C ARG A 98 -2.49 -5.59 11.49
N PHE A 99 -3.04 -6.75 11.13
CA PHE A 99 -3.92 -6.89 9.98
C PHE A 99 -5.36 -7.19 10.43
N TRP A 100 -6.29 -6.31 10.06
CA TRP A 100 -7.71 -6.40 10.41
C TRP A 100 -8.52 -6.82 9.20
N LYS A 101 -9.46 -7.76 9.35
CA LYS A 101 -10.31 -8.20 8.22
C LYS A 101 -11.46 -7.24 7.93
N SER A 102 -11.82 -6.39 8.89
CA SER A 102 -12.89 -5.42 8.75
C SER A 102 -12.75 -4.28 9.76
N GLU A 103 -13.30 -3.12 9.43
CA GLU A 103 -13.39 -1.97 10.33
C GLU A 103 -14.18 -2.29 11.61
N ARG A 104 -15.15 -3.22 11.52
CA ARG A 104 -15.93 -3.68 12.67
C ARG A 104 -15.07 -4.46 13.68
N GLU A 105 -14.19 -5.34 13.21
CA GLU A 105 -13.28 -6.11 14.06
C GLU A 105 -12.26 -5.19 14.75
N PHE A 106 -11.77 -4.17 14.03
CA PHE A 106 -10.91 -3.15 14.58
C PHE A 106 -11.59 -2.29 15.67
N LYS A 107 -12.85 -1.86 15.44
CA LYS A 107 -13.63 -1.12 16.44
C LYS A 107 -13.89 -1.96 17.70
N GLN A 108 -14.24 -3.23 17.53
CA GLN A 108 -14.42 -4.15 18.66
C GLN A 108 -13.12 -4.35 19.46
N TYR A 109 -11.98 -4.45 18.78
CA TYR A 109 -10.68 -4.53 19.45
C TYR A 109 -10.37 -3.24 20.23
N LYS A 110 -10.54 -2.06 19.62
CA LYS A 110 -10.37 -0.75 20.27
C LYS A 110 -11.25 -0.60 21.51
N GLU A 111 -12.51 -1.02 21.43
CA GLU A 111 -13.46 -1.02 22.53
C GLU A 111 -13.08 -2.03 23.62
N SER A 112 -12.55 -3.20 23.25
CA SER A 112 -12.19 -4.27 24.20
C SER A 112 -10.89 -4.01 24.97
N GLU A 113 -9.91 -3.36 24.36
CA GLU A 113 -8.62 -3.06 25.00
C GLU A 113 -8.59 -1.67 25.63
N ASN A 114 -9.70 -0.91 25.62
CA ASN A 114 -9.76 0.44 26.17
C ASN A 114 -8.65 1.35 25.59
N VAL A 115 -8.27 1.11 24.32
CA VAL A 115 -7.22 1.88 23.64
C VAL A 115 -7.84 3.21 23.26
N VAL A 116 -7.67 4.20 24.13
CA VAL A 116 -8.12 5.57 23.87
C VAL A 116 -7.37 6.06 22.63
N ALA A 117 -8.12 6.32 21.56
CA ALA A 117 -7.57 6.77 20.27
C ALA A 117 -6.73 8.06 20.40
N SER A 118 -6.88 8.82 21.48
CA SER A 118 -6.13 10.04 21.77
C SER A 118 -4.65 9.81 22.10
N ALA A 119 -4.24 8.59 22.48
CA ALA A 119 -2.83 8.30 22.80
C ALA A 119 -1.94 8.11 21.55
N PHE A 120 -2.54 7.98 20.36
CA PHE A 120 -1.80 7.90 19.09
C PHE A 120 -1.68 9.25 18.37
N GLU A 121 -2.60 10.19 18.61
CA GLU A 121 -2.58 11.54 17.99
C GLU A 121 -1.61 12.50 18.68
N THR A 122 -1.25 12.21 19.93
CA THR A 122 -0.21 12.93 20.66
C THR A 122 0.96 11.97 20.83
N GLY A 123 2.08 12.23 20.15
CA GLY A 123 3.30 11.41 20.20
C GLY A 123 4.02 11.38 21.56
N GLU A 124 3.27 11.34 22.66
CA GLU A 124 3.74 11.24 24.05
C GLU A 124 3.33 9.92 24.71
N GLY A 125 3.01 8.90 23.92
CA GLY A 125 2.89 7.52 24.39
C GLY A 125 4.27 6.87 24.43
N ASN A 126 4.76 6.56 25.63
CA ASN A 126 6.02 5.86 25.88
C ASN A 126 5.93 4.37 25.48
N SER A 127 5.64 4.09 24.20
CA SER A 127 5.66 2.75 23.62
C SER A 127 6.86 2.65 22.70
N GLU A 128 7.83 1.81 23.08
CA GLU A 128 8.98 1.35 22.29
C GLU A 128 8.58 0.70 20.93
N VAL A 129 7.29 0.64 20.59
CA VAL A 129 6.75 -0.08 19.44
C VAL A 129 5.86 0.85 18.63
N GLU A 130 6.25 1.14 17.38
CA GLU A 130 5.36 1.79 16.40
C GLU A 130 4.44 0.72 15.81
N VAL A 131 3.14 0.80 16.10
CA VAL A 131 2.15 -0.15 15.61
C VAL A 131 1.45 0.43 14.38
N PHE A 132 1.50 -0.27 13.25
CA PHE A 132 0.76 0.09 12.04
C PHE A 132 -0.43 -0.86 11.85
N ASP A 133 -1.65 -0.30 11.93
CA ASP A 133 -2.88 -1.02 11.66
C ASP A 133 -3.21 -0.98 10.17
N MET A 134 -3.25 -2.15 9.53
CA MET A 134 -3.61 -2.31 8.12
C MET A 134 -4.91 -3.09 7.98
N PHE A 135 -5.78 -2.65 7.07
CA PHE A 135 -6.98 -3.38 6.72
C PHE A 135 -6.70 -4.30 5.54
N TYR A 136 -7.00 -5.58 5.70
CA TYR A 136 -6.93 -6.58 4.65
C TYR A 136 -8.33 -6.80 4.07
N SER A 137 -8.50 -6.49 2.79
CA SER A 137 -9.70 -6.88 2.05
C SER A 137 -9.51 -8.28 1.46
N ASN A 138 -10.45 -9.19 1.70
CA ASN A 138 -10.49 -10.48 0.99
C ASN A 138 -10.65 -10.30 -0.54
N GLU A 139 -11.06 -9.11 -1.00
CA GLU A 139 -11.18 -8.77 -2.41
C GLU A 139 -9.87 -8.26 -3.02
N ASP A 140 -8.86 -7.90 -2.20
CA ASP A 140 -7.53 -7.52 -2.65
C ASP A 140 -6.77 -8.74 -3.15
N LYS A 141 -7.07 -9.14 -4.39
CA LYS A 141 -6.27 -10.11 -5.12
C LYS A 141 -4.93 -9.46 -5.40
N ASN A 142 -3.85 -10.04 -4.88
CA ASN A 142 -2.48 -9.60 -5.19
C ASN A 142 -2.25 -9.64 -6.71
N GLN A 143 -2.36 -8.47 -7.34
CA GLN A 143 -2.32 -8.34 -8.80
C GLN A 143 -0.93 -8.61 -9.37
N LYS A 144 0.11 -8.62 -8.52
CA LYS A 144 1.51 -8.90 -8.88
C LYS A 144 1.84 -10.40 -8.94
N ILE A 145 0.88 -11.30 -8.66
CA ILE A 145 1.12 -12.75 -8.77
C ILE A 145 1.34 -13.12 -10.23
N VAL A 146 2.55 -13.59 -10.55
CA VAL A 146 2.89 -14.13 -11.88
C VAL A 146 2.00 -15.35 -12.16
N LYS A 147 1.36 -15.39 -13.33
CA LYS A 147 0.58 -16.57 -13.75
C LYS A 147 1.51 -17.79 -13.78
N GLY A 148 1.13 -18.86 -13.09
CA GLY A 148 1.94 -20.08 -13.00
C GLY A 148 2.35 -20.61 -14.38
N MET A 149 3.62 -20.96 -14.53
CA MET A 149 4.17 -21.48 -15.78
C MET A 149 3.62 -22.88 -16.06
N SER A 150 3.07 -23.08 -17.25
CA SER A 150 2.68 -24.40 -17.73
C SER A 150 3.77 -25.03 -18.59
N ILE A 151 3.82 -26.36 -18.59
CA ILE A 151 4.66 -27.15 -19.48
C ILE A 151 3.88 -27.38 -20.76
N LEU A 152 4.46 -27.02 -21.90
CA LEU A 152 3.84 -27.23 -23.21
C LEU A 152 4.30 -28.58 -23.78
N SER A 153 3.50 -29.18 -24.67
CA SER A 153 3.87 -30.43 -25.35
C SER A 153 5.16 -30.33 -26.19
N LYS A 154 5.57 -29.10 -26.56
CA LYS A 154 6.87 -28.84 -27.20
C LYS A 154 8.03 -28.99 -26.21
N ASP A 155 7.86 -28.53 -24.97
CA ASP A 155 8.89 -28.64 -23.92
C ASP A 155 9.19 -30.09 -23.56
N ILE A 156 8.16 -30.95 -23.59
CA ILE A 156 8.26 -32.40 -23.36
C ILE A 156 9.08 -33.10 -24.45
N ARG A 157 8.98 -32.63 -25.71
CA ARG A 157 9.72 -33.20 -26.85
C ARG A 157 11.16 -32.69 -26.94
N GLU A 158 11.38 -31.44 -26.58
CA GLU A 158 12.68 -30.78 -26.71
C GLU A 158 13.62 -31.07 -25.53
N ILE A 159 13.09 -31.29 -24.32
CA ILE A 159 13.89 -31.54 -23.11
C ILE A 159 13.64 -32.97 -22.63
N VAL A 160 14.65 -33.84 -22.79
CA VAL A 160 14.60 -35.27 -22.47
C VAL A 160 14.25 -35.51 -20.99
N GLU A 161 14.77 -34.68 -20.10
CA GLU A 161 14.55 -34.77 -18.66
C GLU A 161 13.09 -34.45 -18.28
N ILE A 162 12.45 -33.50 -18.96
CA ILE A 162 11.03 -33.19 -18.76
C ILE A 162 10.17 -34.35 -19.29
N GLY A 163 10.55 -34.93 -20.43
CA GLY A 163 9.90 -36.13 -20.98
C GLY A 163 9.94 -37.31 -20.01
N ARG A 164 11.12 -37.64 -19.46
CA ARG A 164 11.26 -38.71 -18.46
C ARG A 164 10.42 -38.46 -17.20
N LEU A 165 10.38 -37.23 -16.72
CA LEU A 165 9.54 -36.86 -15.57
C LEU A 165 8.05 -36.94 -15.91
N GLN A 166 7.66 -36.63 -17.14
CA GLN A 166 6.28 -36.72 -17.60
C GLN A 166 5.81 -38.18 -17.64
N ASP A 167 6.61 -39.07 -18.22
CA ASP A 167 6.33 -40.50 -18.25
C ASP A 167 6.18 -41.09 -16.83
N LEU A 168 6.98 -40.60 -15.89
CA LEU A 168 6.91 -40.98 -14.48
C LEU A 168 5.66 -40.43 -13.78
N VAL A 169 5.26 -39.19 -14.08
CA VAL A 169 4.03 -38.57 -13.56
C VAL A 169 2.79 -39.31 -14.08
N GLU A 170 2.78 -39.69 -15.36
CA GLU A 170 1.69 -40.45 -15.96
C GLU A 170 1.58 -41.85 -15.35
N LYS A 171 2.71 -42.58 -15.25
CA LYS A 171 2.74 -43.89 -14.57
C LYS A 171 2.33 -43.80 -13.09
N ALA A 172 2.74 -42.76 -12.38
CA ALA A 172 2.39 -42.59 -10.97
C ALA A 172 0.94 -42.14 -10.77
N GLY A 173 0.33 -41.52 -11.79
CA GLY A 173 -1.08 -41.12 -11.79
C GLY A 173 -2.04 -42.29 -11.99
N ASP A 174 -1.58 -43.41 -12.53
CA ASP A 174 -2.39 -44.62 -12.71
C ASP A 174 -2.67 -45.31 -11.36
N ASP A 175 -3.94 -45.68 -11.14
CA ASP A 175 -4.37 -46.43 -9.95
C ASP A 175 -3.63 -47.78 -9.81
N SER A 176 -3.11 -48.33 -10.91
CA SER A 176 -2.30 -49.55 -10.91
C SER A 176 -0.97 -49.38 -10.17
N PHE A 177 -0.37 -48.18 -10.22
CA PHE A 177 0.89 -47.86 -9.54
C PHE A 177 0.70 -47.71 -8.04
N VAL A 178 -0.39 -47.08 -7.61
CA VAL A 178 -0.79 -47.00 -6.20
C VAL A 178 -0.99 -48.41 -5.63
N LYS A 179 -1.73 -49.28 -6.35
CA LYS A 179 -1.93 -50.68 -5.97
C LYS A 179 -0.63 -51.48 -5.94
N MET A 180 0.31 -51.23 -6.87
CA MET A 180 1.62 -51.88 -6.87
C MET A 180 2.42 -51.51 -5.61
N ILE A 181 2.38 -50.25 -5.18
CA ILE A 181 3.04 -49.79 -3.95
C ILE A 181 2.38 -50.40 -2.72
N GLU A 182 1.04 -50.42 -2.67
CA GLU A 182 0.29 -51.06 -1.59
C GLU A 182 0.65 -52.55 -1.46
N ASN A 183 0.66 -53.29 -2.58
CA ASN A 183 1.03 -54.71 -2.61
C ASN A 183 2.49 -54.95 -2.17
N ARG A 184 3.41 -54.04 -2.52
CA ARG A 184 4.81 -54.12 -2.06
C ARG A 184 4.93 -53.87 -0.56
N ILE A 185 4.18 -52.90 -0.04
CA ILE A 185 4.13 -52.65 1.41
C ILE A 185 3.54 -53.88 2.10
N ASP A 186 2.49 -54.49 1.56
CA ASP A 186 1.84 -55.67 2.13
C ASP A 186 2.73 -56.91 2.15
N ALA A 187 3.53 -57.11 1.10
CA ALA A 187 4.53 -58.16 1.05
C ALA A 187 5.69 -57.93 2.05
N SER A 188 5.99 -56.67 2.39
CA SER A 188 7.07 -56.31 3.33
C SER A 188 6.66 -56.33 4.80
N LEU A 189 5.37 -56.12 5.12
CA LEU A 189 4.83 -56.14 6.48
C LEU A 189 5.11 -57.44 7.27
N PRO A 190 5.06 -58.65 6.70
CA PRO A 190 5.37 -59.89 7.44
C PRO A 190 6.88 -60.15 7.63
N ILE A 191 7.75 -59.46 6.88
CA ILE A 191 9.21 -59.65 6.93
C ILE A 191 9.84 -58.79 8.03
N ILE A 192 9.18 -57.71 8.44
CA ILE A 192 9.73 -56.72 9.36
C ILE A 192 9.43 -57.13 10.80
N MET A 193 10.49 -57.48 11.52
CA MET A 193 10.44 -57.90 12.92
C MET A 193 10.43 -56.73 13.92
N ASP A 194 10.81 -55.52 13.48
CA ASP A 194 10.79 -54.30 14.30
C ASP A 194 9.39 -53.67 14.36
N GLU A 195 8.86 -53.51 15.58
CA GLU A 195 7.51 -52.97 15.83
C GLU A 195 7.37 -51.50 15.42
N GLU A 196 8.42 -50.69 15.58
CA GLU A 196 8.40 -49.28 15.18
C GLU A 196 8.37 -49.12 13.65
N ALA A 197 9.24 -49.85 12.94
CA ALA A 197 9.24 -49.86 11.48
C ALA A 197 7.92 -50.37 10.90
N ARG A 198 7.32 -51.39 11.53
CA ARG A 198 6.01 -51.93 11.15
C ARG A 198 4.89 -50.90 11.34
N ALA A 199 4.89 -50.17 12.46
CA ALA A 199 3.92 -49.09 12.72
C ALA A 199 4.04 -47.94 11.71
N ARG A 200 5.27 -47.54 11.34
CA ARG A 200 5.52 -46.51 10.31
C ARG A 200 5.01 -46.95 8.94
N LEU A 201 5.26 -48.19 8.54
CA LEU A 201 4.78 -48.71 7.26
C LEU A 201 3.26 -48.85 7.20
N LEU A 202 2.60 -49.20 8.29
CA LEU A 202 1.13 -49.18 8.38
C LEU A 202 0.57 -47.76 8.21
N LYS A 203 1.25 -46.75 8.76
CA LYS A 203 0.87 -45.33 8.56
C LYS A 203 1.08 -44.88 7.11
N ILE A 204 2.15 -45.33 6.46
CA ILE A 204 2.42 -45.06 5.05
C ILE A 204 1.38 -45.75 4.17
N ARG A 205 1.06 -47.03 4.43
CA ARG A 205 0.00 -47.79 3.74
C ARG A 205 -1.34 -47.06 3.75
N LYS A 206 -1.74 -46.53 4.91
CA LYS A 206 -3.00 -45.77 5.05
C LYS A 206 -3.04 -44.49 4.20
N ASN A 207 -1.90 -43.96 3.77
CA ASN A 207 -1.83 -42.68 3.05
C ASN A 207 -0.97 -42.74 1.77
N VAL A 208 -0.82 -43.91 1.14
CA VAL A 208 -0.01 -44.07 -0.09
C VAL A 208 -0.47 -43.10 -1.17
N LYS A 209 -1.79 -42.98 -1.36
CA LYS A 209 -2.38 -42.05 -2.34
C LYS A 209 -1.97 -40.59 -2.10
N GLY A 210 -1.92 -40.16 -0.84
CA GLY A 210 -1.49 -38.80 -0.47
C GLY A 210 -0.01 -38.57 -0.75
N TYR A 211 0.85 -39.55 -0.44
CA TYR A 211 2.28 -39.49 -0.76
C TYR A 211 2.54 -39.48 -2.26
N VAL A 212 1.86 -40.33 -3.03
CA VAL A 212 1.97 -40.37 -4.50
C VAL A 212 1.49 -39.05 -5.11
N THR A 213 0.37 -38.50 -4.63
CA THR A 213 -0.16 -37.21 -5.12
C THR A 213 0.80 -36.06 -4.81
N ARG A 214 1.41 -36.05 -3.62
CA ARG A 214 2.45 -35.09 -3.26
C ARG A 214 3.68 -35.23 -4.15
N TRP A 215 4.13 -36.46 -4.40
CA TRP A 215 5.27 -36.72 -5.28
C TRP A 215 5.00 -36.30 -6.73
N ILE A 216 3.80 -36.53 -7.26
CA ILE A 216 3.37 -36.05 -8.57
C ILE A 216 3.45 -34.52 -8.64
N ARG A 217 3.02 -33.82 -7.57
CA ARG A 217 3.13 -32.36 -7.49
C ARG A 217 4.59 -31.91 -7.51
N GLU A 218 5.44 -32.51 -6.68
CA GLU A 218 6.88 -32.19 -6.61
C GLU A 218 7.58 -32.48 -7.96
N ALA A 219 7.20 -33.55 -8.65
CA ALA A 219 7.71 -33.86 -9.98
C ALA A 219 7.31 -32.80 -11.03
N LYS A 220 6.07 -32.29 -10.98
CA LYS A 220 5.62 -31.19 -11.83
C LYS A 220 6.35 -29.87 -11.52
N ASP A 221 6.58 -29.58 -10.25
CA ASP A 221 7.35 -28.40 -9.83
C ASP A 221 8.80 -28.49 -10.33
N ASN A 222 9.41 -29.68 -10.28
CA ASN A 222 10.74 -29.94 -10.83
C ASN A 222 10.80 -29.77 -12.35
N GLN A 223 9.78 -30.20 -13.10
CA GLN A 223 9.70 -29.97 -14.53
C GLN A 223 9.70 -28.46 -14.86
N ILE A 224 9.00 -27.65 -14.06
CA ILE A 224 9.01 -26.18 -14.19
C ILE A 224 10.40 -25.62 -13.88
N ALA A 225 11.07 -26.10 -12.83
CA ALA A 225 12.43 -25.68 -12.48
C ALA A 225 13.44 -25.99 -13.59
N ILE A 226 13.36 -27.18 -14.20
CA ILE A 226 14.21 -27.58 -15.34
C ILE A 226 13.95 -26.67 -16.54
N LYS A 227 12.68 -26.38 -16.84
CA LYS A 227 12.31 -25.44 -17.92
C LYS A 227 12.89 -24.04 -17.67
N LYS A 228 12.86 -23.54 -16.43
CA LYS A 228 13.47 -22.26 -16.04
C LYS A 228 14.99 -22.27 -16.24
N ALA A 229 15.66 -23.35 -15.83
CA ALA A 229 17.12 -23.46 -15.94
C ALA A 229 17.61 -23.49 -17.40
N ILE A 230 16.92 -24.24 -18.27
CA ILE A 230 17.34 -24.45 -19.66
C ILE A 230 16.88 -23.30 -20.56
N LYS A 231 15.57 -23.00 -20.59
CA LYS A 231 15.00 -22.04 -21.55
C LYS A 231 15.08 -20.60 -21.07
N ARG A 232 15.27 -20.37 -19.76
CA ARG A 232 15.28 -19.05 -19.11
C ARG A 232 14.19 -18.11 -19.67
N PRO A 233 12.93 -18.57 -19.73
CA PRO A 233 11.87 -17.78 -20.32
C PRO A 233 11.68 -16.49 -19.52
N ILE A 234 11.44 -15.38 -20.23
CA ILE A 234 11.12 -14.10 -19.60
C ILE A 234 9.73 -14.20 -18.96
N GLU A 235 9.67 -14.10 -17.64
CA GLU A 235 8.42 -14.05 -16.89
C GLU A 235 7.98 -12.59 -16.78
N PHE A 236 7.00 -12.19 -17.61
CA PHE A 236 6.33 -10.92 -17.41
C PHE A 236 5.46 -11.00 -16.17
N LYS A 237 5.70 -10.11 -15.20
CA LYS A 237 4.72 -9.84 -14.16
C LYS A 237 3.42 -9.42 -14.84
N ASN A 238 2.27 -9.76 -14.25
CA ASN A 238 1.03 -9.18 -14.73
C ASN A 238 1.24 -7.66 -14.73
N LEU A 239 0.99 -7.05 -15.88
CA LEU A 239 0.87 -5.61 -15.95
C LEU A 239 -0.17 -5.25 -14.89
N LEU A 240 0.17 -4.27 -14.03
CA LEU A 240 -0.87 -3.59 -13.29
C LEU A 240 -1.92 -3.18 -14.32
N LYS A 241 -3.20 -3.38 -14.03
CA LYS A 241 -4.21 -2.79 -14.91
C LYS A 241 -3.84 -1.32 -15.03
N ASP A 242 -3.69 -0.83 -16.26
CA ASP A 242 -3.50 0.59 -16.60
C ASP A 242 -4.77 1.41 -16.31
N GLU A 243 -5.53 1.02 -15.29
CA GLU A 243 -6.49 1.86 -14.63
C GLU A 243 -5.72 2.61 -13.55
N GLY A 244 -4.81 3.50 -13.97
CA GLY A 244 -4.81 4.80 -13.30
C GLY A 244 -6.27 5.22 -13.32
N VAL A 245 -6.86 5.49 -12.16
CA VAL A 245 -8.22 6.05 -12.12
C VAL A 245 -8.09 7.38 -12.85
N ALA A 246 -8.36 7.38 -14.15
CA ALA A 246 -8.42 8.61 -14.94
C ALA A 246 -9.30 9.55 -14.13
N ASN A 247 -8.85 10.77 -13.87
CA ASN A 247 -9.52 11.68 -12.95
C ASN A 247 -11.01 11.73 -13.31
N LYS A 248 -11.85 10.94 -12.61
CA LYS A 248 -13.21 10.58 -13.06
C LYS A 248 -14.17 11.75 -12.88
N LEU A 249 -13.67 12.88 -12.42
CA LEU A 249 -14.40 14.12 -12.25
C LEU A 249 -14.91 14.65 -13.61
N ASP A 250 -14.18 14.43 -14.70
CA ASP A 250 -14.66 14.70 -16.06
C ASP A 250 -15.85 13.81 -16.48
N ALA A 251 -16.06 12.69 -15.78
CA ALA A 251 -17.20 11.79 -15.99
C ALA A 251 -18.39 12.09 -15.06
N ILE A 252 -18.29 13.08 -14.18
CA ILE A 252 -19.42 13.53 -13.36
C ILE A 252 -20.39 14.28 -14.27
N ASP A 253 -21.51 13.63 -14.54
CA ASP A 253 -22.63 14.21 -15.27
C ASP A 253 -23.76 14.57 -14.29
N PHE A 254 -24.10 15.86 -14.20
CA PHE A 254 -25.23 16.37 -13.42
C PHE A 254 -26.59 15.94 -13.99
N SER A 255 -26.64 15.38 -15.19
CA SER A 255 -27.84 14.74 -15.74
C SER A 255 -28.12 13.36 -15.11
N ASP A 256 -27.10 12.72 -14.53
CA ASP A 256 -27.25 11.43 -13.87
C ASP A 256 -27.74 11.58 -12.42
N ILE A 257 -28.73 10.77 -12.08
CA ILE A 257 -29.36 10.77 -10.75
C ILE A 257 -28.40 10.19 -9.71
N VAL A 258 -27.57 9.21 -10.07
CA VAL A 258 -26.64 8.58 -9.13
C VAL A 258 -25.56 9.57 -8.71
N ASN A 259 -24.94 10.25 -9.69
CA ASN A 259 -23.98 11.32 -9.43
C ASN A 259 -24.55 12.41 -8.51
N ASN A 260 -25.75 12.89 -8.82
CA ASN A 260 -26.42 13.92 -8.01
C ASN A 260 -26.71 13.48 -6.57
N LYS A 261 -27.01 12.19 -6.33
CA LYS A 261 -27.21 11.68 -4.96
C LYS A 261 -25.93 11.73 -4.14
N GLU A 262 -24.80 11.36 -4.74
CA GLU A 262 -23.53 11.37 -4.04
C GLU A 262 -23.02 12.79 -3.83
N LEU A 263 -23.16 13.68 -4.83
CA LEU A 263 -22.84 15.11 -4.67
C LEU A 263 -23.65 15.76 -3.56
N LEU A 264 -24.94 15.41 -3.42
CA LEU A 264 -25.81 15.94 -2.37
C LEU A 264 -25.37 15.55 -0.95
N ARG A 265 -24.64 14.43 -0.80
CA ARG A 265 -24.06 14.02 0.49
C ARG A 265 -22.75 14.73 0.81
N MET A 266 -22.13 15.37 -0.18
CA MET A 266 -20.84 16.03 -0.07
C MET A 266 -20.94 17.56 -0.07
N LEU A 267 -22.15 18.12 0.08
CA LEU A 267 -22.39 19.57 -0.02
C LEU A 267 -21.59 20.43 0.98
N ASN A 268 -21.08 19.84 2.06
CA ASN A 268 -20.24 20.52 3.05
C ASN A 268 -18.76 20.61 2.62
N ARG A 269 -18.34 19.94 1.55
CA ARG A 269 -16.95 19.91 1.05
C ARG A 269 -16.71 20.93 -0.05
N GLU A 270 -17.21 22.15 0.12
CA GLU A 270 -16.88 23.27 -0.78
C GLU A 270 -15.47 23.80 -0.48
N ASP A 271 -14.43 23.05 -0.86
CA ASP A 271 -13.06 23.55 -0.84
C ASP A 271 -12.61 23.97 -2.24
N MET A 272 -12.61 25.28 -2.50
CA MET A 272 -12.20 25.85 -3.79
C MET A 272 -10.68 25.74 -4.03
N MET A 273 -9.91 25.31 -3.04
CA MET A 273 -8.46 25.11 -3.10
C MET A 273 -8.06 23.65 -3.30
N ASP A 274 -9.02 22.72 -3.37
CA ASP A 274 -8.74 21.30 -3.62
C ASP A 274 -8.03 21.11 -4.98
N GLU A 275 -6.84 20.51 -4.95
CA GLU A 275 -6.04 20.17 -6.14
C GLU A 275 -6.81 19.24 -7.10
N ASP A 276 -7.73 18.45 -6.55
CA ASP A 276 -8.54 17.50 -7.30
C ASP A 276 -9.70 18.18 -8.04
N GLY A 277 -10.09 19.41 -7.72
CA GLY A 277 -11.19 20.12 -8.41
C GLY A 277 -12.60 19.64 -8.04
N LEU A 278 -12.75 18.70 -7.10
CA LEU A 278 -14.05 18.25 -6.58
C LEU A 278 -14.82 19.39 -5.90
N GLY A 279 -14.14 20.26 -5.14
CA GLY A 279 -14.78 21.39 -4.50
C GLY A 279 -15.41 22.39 -5.47
N LEU A 280 -14.84 22.56 -6.67
CA LEU A 280 -15.44 23.37 -7.75
C LEU A 280 -16.74 22.74 -8.27
N ILE A 281 -16.77 21.42 -8.43
CA ILE A 281 -17.96 20.68 -8.86
C ILE A 281 -19.07 20.78 -7.80
N ILE A 282 -18.71 20.66 -6.52
CA ILE A 282 -19.66 20.80 -5.40
C ILE A 282 -20.19 22.23 -5.32
N TYR A 283 -19.33 23.24 -5.52
CA TYR A 283 -19.73 24.64 -5.57
C TYR A 283 -20.74 24.94 -6.68
N ASP A 284 -20.48 24.43 -7.90
CA ASP A 284 -21.41 24.57 -9.03
C ASP A 284 -22.73 23.84 -8.76
N TYR A 285 -22.68 22.67 -8.14
CA TYR A 285 -23.86 21.92 -7.73
C TYR A 285 -24.69 22.67 -6.67
N ASN A 286 -24.06 23.29 -5.66
CA ASN A 286 -24.73 24.12 -4.66
C ASN A 286 -25.41 25.34 -5.29
N ARG A 287 -24.72 26.04 -6.21
CA ARG A 287 -25.32 27.15 -6.98
C ARG A 287 -26.48 26.71 -7.86
N MET A 288 -26.48 25.46 -8.34
CA MET A 288 -27.61 24.92 -9.05
C MET A 288 -28.79 24.69 -8.10
N LEU A 289 -28.56 24.07 -6.93
CA LEU A 289 -29.58 23.84 -5.91
C LEU A 289 -30.24 25.13 -5.44
N ASP A 290 -29.49 26.21 -5.26
CA ASP A 290 -30.03 27.53 -4.86
C ASP A 290 -31.00 28.13 -5.89
N ARG A 291 -30.86 27.76 -7.16
CA ARG A 291 -31.75 28.21 -8.25
C ARG A 291 -32.96 27.30 -8.45
N MET A 292 -33.02 26.18 -7.76
CA MET A 292 -34.10 25.21 -7.87
C MET A 292 -35.27 25.54 -6.94
N VAL A 293 -36.48 25.18 -7.38
CA VAL A 293 -37.67 25.27 -6.54
C VAL A 293 -37.80 23.97 -5.73
N LEU A 294 -37.28 24.00 -4.50
CA LEU A 294 -37.39 22.92 -3.53
C LEU A 294 -38.56 23.16 -2.56
N THR A 295 -39.17 22.08 -2.09
CA THR A 295 -40.16 22.14 -1.00
C THR A 295 -39.46 22.41 0.33
N VAL A 296 -40.19 22.93 1.32
CA VAL A 296 -39.63 23.21 2.67
C VAL A 296 -38.87 22.00 3.24
N ARG A 297 -39.41 20.79 3.07
CA ARG A 297 -38.78 19.55 3.55
C ARG A 297 -37.51 19.18 2.78
N GLU A 298 -37.51 19.39 1.47
CA GLU A 298 -36.32 19.16 0.64
C GLU A 298 -35.22 20.17 0.97
N GLN A 299 -35.59 21.43 1.19
CA GLN A 299 -34.66 22.48 1.58
C GLN A 299 -34.02 22.18 2.94
N SER A 300 -34.80 21.75 3.94
CA SER A 300 -34.25 21.38 5.25
C SER A 300 -33.21 20.25 5.16
N ILE A 301 -33.41 19.28 4.26
CA ILE A 301 -32.43 18.20 4.04
C ILE A 301 -31.16 18.73 3.36
N VAL A 302 -31.30 19.60 2.36
CA VAL A 302 -30.15 20.24 1.70
C VAL A 302 -29.34 21.08 2.69
N ASP A 303 -30.02 21.91 3.49
CA ASP A 303 -29.37 22.76 4.50
C ASP A 303 -28.65 21.92 5.57
N SER A 304 -29.21 20.77 5.94
CA SER A 304 -28.57 19.85 6.88
C SER A 304 -27.31 19.20 6.28
N PHE A 305 -27.33 18.83 5.00
CA PHE A 305 -26.12 18.35 4.33
C PHE A 305 -25.05 19.43 4.16
N ARG A 306 -25.43 20.69 3.95
CA ARG A 306 -24.51 21.84 3.95
C ARG A 306 -23.84 22.04 5.31
N GLN A 307 -24.55 21.77 6.40
CA GLN A 307 -24.02 21.80 7.77
C GLN A 307 -23.16 20.59 8.11
N GLY A 308 -23.07 19.60 7.22
CA GLY A 308 -22.20 18.43 7.37
C GLY A 308 -22.82 17.25 8.11
N TYR A 309 -24.13 17.24 8.33
CA TYR A 309 -24.81 16.10 8.96
C TYR A 309 -24.81 14.87 8.05
N ALA A 310 -24.52 13.72 8.63
CA ALA A 310 -24.62 12.43 7.95
C ALA A 310 -26.09 12.03 7.77
N GLN A 311 -26.38 11.20 6.77
CA GLN A 311 -27.74 10.74 6.49
C GLN A 311 -28.43 10.07 7.71
N GLU A 312 -27.64 9.43 8.57
CA GLU A 312 -28.12 8.76 9.79
C GLU A 312 -28.54 9.75 10.88
N GLU A 313 -27.87 10.90 10.94
CA GLU A 313 -28.14 11.96 11.92
C GLU A 313 -29.37 12.79 11.54
N LEU A 314 -29.73 12.82 10.24
CA LEU A 314 -30.95 13.50 9.75
C LEU A 314 -32.24 12.91 10.30
N GLU A 315 -32.23 11.62 10.68
CA GLU A 315 -33.40 10.96 11.25
C GLU A 315 -33.77 11.54 12.61
N GLU A 316 -32.75 11.74 13.46
CA GLU A 316 -32.90 12.30 14.80
C GLU A 316 -33.16 13.81 14.73
N LEU A 317 -32.45 14.52 13.84
CA LEU A 317 -32.52 15.98 13.73
C LEU A 317 -33.84 16.48 13.16
N LEU A 318 -34.42 15.76 12.18
CA LEU A 318 -35.67 16.16 11.53
C LEU A 318 -36.88 15.37 12.02
N GLY A 319 -36.69 14.31 12.82
CA GLY A 319 -37.76 13.41 13.28
C GLY A 319 -38.40 12.62 12.13
N ILE A 320 -37.63 12.30 11.09
CA ILE A 320 -38.12 11.65 9.86
C ILE A 320 -37.53 10.23 9.78
N LYS A 321 -38.32 9.26 9.32
CA LYS A 321 -37.85 7.87 9.10
C LYS A 321 -36.78 7.79 8.01
N LYS A 322 -35.75 6.93 8.18
CA LYS A 322 -34.69 6.60 7.19
C LYS A 322 -35.17 6.52 5.74
N ASN A 323 -36.23 5.74 5.52
CA ASN A 323 -36.78 5.51 4.19
C ASN A 323 -37.26 6.81 3.54
N THR A 324 -37.95 7.65 4.31
CA THR A 324 -38.46 8.94 3.83
C THR A 324 -37.32 9.91 3.50
N VAL A 325 -36.23 9.90 4.27
CA VAL A 325 -35.02 10.70 3.96
C VAL A 325 -34.41 10.24 2.63
N SER A 326 -34.22 8.93 2.45
CA SER A 326 -33.67 8.34 1.22
C SER A 326 -34.53 8.62 -0.03
N GLU A 327 -35.85 8.53 0.12
CA GLU A 327 -36.80 8.90 -0.94
C GLU A 327 -36.74 10.38 -1.28
N THR A 328 -36.57 11.24 -0.27
CA THR A 328 -36.49 12.70 -0.48
C THR A 328 -35.17 13.08 -1.16
N ILE A 329 -34.05 12.46 -0.78
CA ILE A 329 -32.76 12.59 -1.48
C ILE A 329 -32.90 12.19 -2.95
N THR A 330 -33.55 11.05 -3.23
CA THR A 330 -33.79 10.60 -4.60
C THR A 330 -34.64 11.58 -5.40
N ARG A 331 -35.62 12.21 -4.75
CA ARG A 331 -36.47 13.23 -5.37
C ARG A 331 -35.70 14.50 -5.70
N ILE A 332 -34.84 14.97 -4.79
CA ILE A 332 -33.98 16.13 -5.03
C ILE A 332 -33.02 15.85 -6.19
N ALA A 333 -32.35 14.68 -6.19
CA ALA A 333 -31.42 14.28 -7.25
C ALA A 333 -32.10 14.18 -8.64
N LYS A 334 -33.37 13.76 -8.68
CA LYS A 334 -34.15 13.75 -9.93
C LYS A 334 -34.48 15.17 -10.40
N LYS A 335 -34.92 16.04 -9.49
CA LYS A 335 -35.18 17.45 -9.80
C LYS A 335 -33.92 18.17 -10.28
N SER A 336 -32.76 17.85 -9.71
CA SER A 336 -31.49 18.48 -10.08
C SER A 336 -31.07 18.08 -11.48
N ALA A 337 -31.20 16.80 -11.83
CA ALA A 337 -30.98 16.33 -13.19
C ALA A 337 -31.91 17.00 -14.21
N GLU A 338 -33.21 17.07 -13.92
CA GLU A 338 -34.19 17.73 -14.79
C GLU A 338 -33.91 19.25 -14.94
N PHE A 339 -33.47 19.91 -13.87
CA PHE A 339 -33.12 21.32 -13.89
C PHE A 339 -31.87 21.58 -14.73
N TYR A 340 -30.82 20.77 -14.55
CA TYR A 340 -29.58 20.87 -15.31
C TYR A 340 -29.83 20.74 -16.83
N VAL A 341 -30.59 19.73 -17.24
CA VAL A 341 -30.96 19.53 -18.65
C VAL A 341 -31.73 20.74 -19.19
N LYS A 342 -32.66 21.32 -18.43
CA LYS A 342 -33.39 22.54 -18.85
C LYS A 342 -32.47 23.75 -19.01
N GLU A 343 -31.51 23.95 -18.11
CA GLU A 343 -30.53 25.04 -18.22
C GLU A 343 -29.66 24.89 -19.47
N LEU A 344 -29.20 23.68 -19.79
CA LEU A 344 -28.46 23.41 -21.02
C LEU A 344 -29.26 23.76 -22.27
N TYR A 345 -30.54 23.39 -22.32
CA TYR A 345 -31.42 23.76 -23.45
C TYR A 345 -31.60 25.28 -23.59
N LYS A 346 -31.74 26.02 -22.49
CA LYS A 346 -31.85 27.48 -22.52
C LYS A 346 -30.58 28.13 -23.07
N ILE A 347 -29.41 27.64 -22.64
CA ILE A 347 -28.11 28.15 -23.13
C ILE A 347 -27.95 27.86 -24.62
N ALA A 348 -28.31 26.65 -25.06
CA ALA A 348 -28.23 26.27 -26.48
C ALA A 348 -29.15 27.09 -27.40
N ILE A 349 -30.31 27.53 -26.90
CA ILE A 349 -31.23 28.41 -27.63
C ILE A 349 -30.72 29.86 -27.66
N LYS A 350 -30.06 30.33 -26.60
CA LYS A 350 -29.55 31.70 -26.48
C LYS A 350 -28.29 31.97 -27.33
N ASN A 351 -27.59 30.91 -27.71
CA ASN A 351 -26.39 30.94 -28.55
C ASN A 351 -26.68 30.65 -30.04
N LYS A 352 -27.96 30.49 -30.41
CA LYS A 352 -28.45 30.55 -31.78
C LYS A 352 -29.08 31.91 -32.03
#